data_AF-A0A674H5C6-F1
#
_entry.id   AF-A0A674H5C6-F1
#
_cell.length_a   1.000
_cell.length_b   1.000
_cell.length_c   1.000
_cell.angle_alpha   90.00
_cell.angle_beta   90.00
_cell.angle_gamma   90.00
#
_symmetry.space_group_name_H-M   'P 1'
#
loop_
_entity.id
_entity.type
_entity.pdbx_description
1 polymer ?
#
loop_
_entity_poly.entity_id
_entity_poly.type
_entity_poly.pdbx_seq_one_letter_code
_entity_poly.pdbx_strand_id
1 'polypeptide(L)'
;MVVAELEKTLSSCPAVDSVVSLLDGVVEKLSVLKRKAVESIQAEDESAKLCKRRIEHLKEHSSDQPAAANMWKKKRMDRMMVEHLLRCGYYNTAVKLARQSGIEDLVNIEVFDCKRSGRVIGKTRDYDLLGLVS
;
A
#
# COMPACT_ATOMS: atom_id res chain seq x y z
N MET A 1 11.93 0.54 52.06
CA MET A 1 13.21 -0.03 52.56
C MET A 1 13.77 -1.06 51.59
N VAL A 2 13.01 -2.09 51.19
CA VAL A 2 13.49 -3.15 50.26
C VAL A 2 13.84 -2.63 48.86
N VAL A 3 13.05 -1.68 48.31
CA VAL A 3 13.34 -1.06 46.99
C VAL A 3 14.63 -0.25 47.01
N ALA A 4 14.85 0.54 48.07
CA ALA A 4 16.08 1.35 48.21
C ALA A 4 17.34 0.50 48.44
N GLU A 5 17.22 -0.63 49.16
CA GLU A 5 18.32 -1.58 49.35
C GLU A 5 18.64 -2.33 48.04
N LEU A 6 17.60 -2.64 47.26
CA LEU A 6 17.72 -3.29 45.95
C LEU A 6 18.36 -2.35 44.91
N GLU A 7 17.94 -1.09 44.87
CA GLU A 7 18.55 -0.04 44.02
C GLU A 7 20.03 0.20 44.39
N LYS A 8 20.36 0.18 45.68
CA LYS A 8 21.73 0.38 46.17
C LYS A 8 22.67 -0.77 45.80
N THR A 9 22.22 -2.02 45.90
CA THR A 9 23.01 -3.19 45.46
C THR A 9 23.17 -3.23 43.95
N LEU A 10 22.15 -2.82 43.20
CA LEU A 10 22.16 -2.75 41.74
C LEU A 10 23.07 -1.64 41.20
N SER A 11 23.13 -0.48 41.88
CA SER A 11 24.00 0.65 41.52
C SER A 11 25.50 0.37 41.64
N SER A 12 25.89 -0.70 42.34
CA SER A 12 27.30 -1.02 42.60
C SER A 12 27.97 -1.84 41.49
N CYS A 13 27.23 -2.24 40.45
CA CYS A 13 27.70 -3.18 39.44
C CYS A 13 27.56 -2.58 38.02
N PRO A 14 28.65 -2.18 37.34
CA PRO A 14 28.61 -1.53 36.01
C PRO A 14 28.00 -2.42 34.91
N ALA A 15 27.84 -3.72 35.17
CA ALA A 15 27.11 -4.64 34.30
C ALA A 15 25.60 -4.36 34.26
N VAL A 16 25.01 -3.79 35.33
CA VAL A 16 23.57 -3.53 35.38
C VAL A 16 23.20 -2.39 34.44
N ASP A 17 23.89 -1.26 34.50
CA ASP A 17 23.62 -0.13 33.60
C ASP A 17 23.76 -0.55 32.13
N SER A 18 24.74 -1.42 31.83
CA SER A 18 24.89 -2.02 30.50
C SER A 18 23.70 -2.90 30.12
N VAL A 19 23.16 -3.71 31.04
CA VAL A 19 21.99 -4.57 30.79
C VAL A 19 20.73 -3.72 30.59
N VAL A 20 20.54 -2.68 31.41
CA VAL A 20 19.41 -1.73 31.28
C VAL A 20 19.45 -1.03 29.93
N SER A 21 20.62 -0.52 29.52
CA SER A 21 20.80 0.10 28.20
C SER A 21 20.52 -0.88 27.05
N LEU A 22 20.91 -2.15 27.20
CA LEU A 22 20.61 -3.20 26.21
C LEU A 22 19.10 -3.45 26.09
N LEU A 23 18.40 -3.49 27.22
CA LEU A 23 16.95 -3.66 27.27
C LEU A 23 16.21 -2.47 26.66
N ASP A 24 16.64 -1.24 26.93
CA ASP A 24 16.08 -0.03 26.29
C ASP A 24 16.23 -0.09 24.77
N GLY A 25 17.41 -0.50 24.28
CA GLY A 25 17.66 -0.70 22.86
C GLY A 25 16.78 -1.80 22.23
N VAL A 26 16.46 -2.86 22.98
CA VAL A 26 15.51 -3.90 22.52
C VAL A 26 14.08 -3.36 22.50
N VAL A 27 13.66 -2.61 23.52
CA VAL A 27 12.34 -1.99 23.59
C VAL A 27 12.12 -1.00 22.45
N GLU A 28 13.13 -0.19 22.12
CA GLU A 28 13.08 0.73 20.98
C GLU A 28 12.92 -0.04 19.66
N LYS A 29 13.73 -1.08 19.43
CA LYS A 29 13.63 -1.94 18.24
C LYS A 29 12.26 -2.61 18.14
N LEU A 30 11.73 -3.15 19.23
CA LEU A 30 10.39 -3.75 19.27
C LEU A 30 9.30 -2.72 18.96
N SER A 31 9.45 -1.49 19.44
CA SER A 31 8.50 -0.40 19.16
C SER A 31 8.50 -0.02 17.68
N VAL A 32 9.68 0.04 17.05
CA VAL A 32 9.81 0.23 15.60
C VAL A 32 9.19 -0.93 14.82
N LEU A 33 9.48 -2.17 15.22
CA LEU A 33 8.92 -3.36 14.57
C LEU A 33 7.40 -3.41 14.69
N LYS A 34 6.85 -3.10 15.86
CA LYS A 34 5.40 -3.01 16.08
C LYS A 34 4.77 -1.99 15.14
N ARG A 35 5.33 -0.78 15.02
CA ARG A 35 4.83 0.24 14.08
C ARG A 35 4.87 -0.25 12.64
N LYS A 36 5.99 -0.83 12.20
CA LYS A 36 6.13 -1.38 10.84
C LYS A 36 5.15 -2.51 10.55
N ALA A 37 4.88 -3.38 11.53
CA ALA A 37 3.90 -4.45 11.37
C ALA A 37 2.49 -3.89 11.15
N VAL A 38 2.09 -2.87 11.91
CA VAL A 38 0.79 -2.19 11.74
C VAL A 38 0.69 -1.54 10.36
N GLU A 39 1.73 -0.83 9.92
CA GLU A 39 1.79 -0.23 8.58
C GLU A 39 1.70 -1.31 7.47
N SER A 40 2.37 -2.44 7.65
CA SER A 40 2.32 -3.57 6.70
C SER A 40 0.93 -4.18 6.60
N ILE A 41 0.29 -4.46 7.74
CA ILE A 41 -1.06 -5.03 7.79
C ILE A 41 -2.06 -4.09 7.10
N GLN A 42 -1.97 -2.78 7.37
CA GLN A 42 -2.84 -1.79 6.74
C GLN A 42 -2.64 -1.76 5.22
N ALA A 43 -1.38 -1.78 4.76
CA ALA A 43 -1.07 -1.81 3.33
C ALA A 43 -1.55 -3.10 2.63
N GLU A 44 -1.52 -4.24 3.33
CA GLU A 44 -2.05 -5.52 2.83
C GLU A 44 -3.58 -5.50 2.76
N ASP A 45 -4.27 -4.98 3.77
CA ASP A 45 -5.73 -4.86 3.77
C ASP A 45 -6.25 -3.98 2.61
N GLU A 46 -5.59 -2.84 2.35
CA GLU A 46 -5.88 -1.99 1.20
C GLU A 46 -5.68 -2.73 -0.13
N SER A 47 -4.59 -3.50 -0.23
CA SER A 47 -4.29 -4.30 -1.42
C SER A 47 -5.32 -5.42 -1.62
N ALA A 48 -5.75 -6.08 -0.54
CA ALA A 48 -6.78 -7.12 -0.58
C ALA A 48 -8.14 -6.55 -1.00
N LYS A 49 -8.53 -5.38 -0.49
CA LYS A 49 -9.75 -4.66 -0.90
C LYS A 49 -9.71 -4.31 -2.39
N LEU A 50 -8.58 -3.84 -2.89
CA LEU A 50 -8.37 -3.54 -4.30
C LEU A 50 -8.53 -4.79 -5.19
N CYS A 51 -7.88 -5.90 -4.80
CA CYS A 51 -8.01 -7.18 -5.49
C CYS A 51 -9.46 -7.67 -5.52
N LYS A 52 -10.19 -7.55 -4.40
CA LYS A 52 -11.62 -7.91 -4.33
C LYS A 52 -12.46 -7.12 -5.34
N ARG A 53 -12.28 -5.79 -5.41
CA ARG A 53 -13.00 -4.93 -6.37
C ARG A 53 -12.68 -5.29 -7.82
N ARG A 54 -11.42 -5.61 -8.12
CA ARG A 54 -10.99 -6.05 -9.45
C ARG A 54 -11.63 -7.38 -9.85
N ILE A 55 -11.67 -8.35 -8.94
CA ILE A 55 -12.33 -9.65 -9.17
C ILE A 55 -13.83 -9.46 -9.41
N GLU A 56 -14.49 -8.61 -8.63
CA GLU A 56 -15.91 -8.30 -8.79
C GLU A 56 -16.19 -7.69 -10.17
N HIS A 57 -15.39 -6.72 -10.61
CA HIS A 57 -15.50 -6.15 -11.95
C HIS A 57 -15.29 -7.19 -13.07
N LEU A 58 -14.36 -8.14 -12.91
CA LEU A 58 -14.20 -9.24 -13.87
C LEU A 58 -15.42 -10.15 -13.95
N LYS A 59 -16.13 -10.38 -12.83
CA LYS A 59 -17.38 -11.15 -12.83
C LYS A 59 -18.52 -10.43 -13.56
N GLU A 60 -18.55 -9.09 -13.57
CA GLU A 60 -19.52 -8.32 -14.36
C GLU A 60 -19.43 -8.63 -15.87
N HIS A 61 -18.23 -8.97 -16.37
CA HIS A 61 -18.03 -9.33 -17.78
C HIS A 61 -18.70 -10.66 -18.16
N SER A 62 -18.82 -11.59 -17.21
CA SER A 62 -19.41 -12.91 -17.43
C SER A 62 -20.94 -12.89 -17.50
N SER A 63 -21.57 -11.70 -17.51
CA SER A 63 -23.01 -11.55 -17.62
C SER A 63 -23.46 -11.61 -19.09
N ASP A 64 -24.43 -12.47 -19.39
CA ASP A 64 -25.03 -12.59 -20.73
C ASP A 64 -25.94 -11.40 -21.11
N GLN A 65 -26.09 -10.42 -20.22
CA GLN A 65 -26.94 -9.24 -20.44
C GLN A 65 -26.25 -8.22 -21.36
N PRO A 66 -26.86 -7.82 -22.50
CA PRO A 66 -26.26 -6.89 -23.47
C PRO A 66 -25.89 -5.53 -22.86
N ALA A 67 -26.70 -5.05 -21.90
CA ALA A 67 -26.44 -3.79 -21.19
C ALA A 67 -25.18 -3.88 -20.32
N ALA A 68 -24.98 -4.99 -19.61
CA ALA A 68 -23.79 -5.23 -18.79
C ALA A 68 -22.52 -5.30 -19.68
N ALA A 69 -22.61 -5.98 -20.82
CA ALA A 69 -21.51 -6.05 -21.80
C ALA A 69 -21.12 -4.66 -22.34
N ASN A 70 -22.10 -3.80 -22.65
CA ASN A 70 -21.82 -2.44 -23.11
C ASN A 70 -21.21 -1.55 -22.01
N MET A 71 -21.68 -1.67 -20.77
CA MET A 71 -21.06 -0.97 -19.63
C MET A 71 -19.62 -1.42 -19.39
N TRP A 72 -19.35 -2.71 -19.51
CA TRP A 72 -18.00 -3.25 -19.37
C TRP A 72 -17.07 -2.72 -20.47
N LYS A 73 -17.53 -2.70 -21.73
CA LYS A 73 -16.76 -2.11 -22.85
C LYS A 73 -16.43 -0.64 -22.60
N LYS A 74 -17.38 0.14 -22.08
CA LYS A 74 -17.16 1.54 -21.70
C LYS A 74 -16.11 1.66 -20.60
N LYS A 75 -16.24 0.92 -19.49
CA LYS A 75 -15.26 0.90 -18.38
C LYS A 75 -13.86 0.52 -18.89
N ARG A 76 -13.76 -0.49 -19.76
CA ARG A 76 -12.49 -0.92 -20.38
C ARG A 76 -11.85 0.20 -21.21
N MET A 77 -12.64 0.89 -22.03
CA MET A 77 -12.17 2.02 -22.84
C MET A 77 -11.69 3.19 -21.95
N ASP A 78 -12.44 3.53 -20.91
CA ASP A 78 -12.06 4.57 -19.95
C ASP A 78 -10.73 4.21 -19.26
N ARG A 79 -10.54 2.92 -18.88
CA ARG A 79 -9.26 2.43 -18.34
C ARG A 79 -8.09 2.62 -19.31
N MET A 80 -8.28 2.28 -20.59
CA MET A 80 -7.27 2.46 -21.63
C MET A 80 -6.91 3.94 -21.82
N MET A 81 -7.91 4.83 -21.81
CA MET A 81 -7.67 6.28 -21.91
C MET A 81 -6.92 6.83 -20.71
N VAL A 82 -7.28 6.44 -19.49
CA VAL A 82 -6.56 6.86 -18.26
C VAL A 82 -5.10 6.44 -18.34
N GLU A 83 -4.81 5.19 -18.72
CA GLU A 83 -3.44 4.71 -18.81
C GLU A 83 -2.63 5.45 -19.88
N HIS A 84 -3.23 5.74 -21.03
CA HIS A 84 -2.60 6.55 -22.07
C HIS A 84 -2.29 7.97 -21.57
N LEU A 85 -3.24 8.63 -20.91
CA LEU A 85 -3.05 9.95 -20.34
C LEU A 85 -1.91 9.96 -19.31
N LEU A 86 -1.80 8.93 -18.46
CA LEU A 86 -0.71 8.81 -17.50
C LEU A 86 0.66 8.64 -18.20
N ARG A 87 0.75 7.78 -19.22
CA ARG A 87 1.98 7.60 -20.01
C ARG A 87 2.41 8.89 -20.74
N CYS A 88 1.45 9.71 -21.15
CA CYS A 88 1.70 11.01 -21.78
C CYS A 88 1.93 12.15 -20.78
N GLY A 89 1.87 11.90 -19.46
CA GLY A 89 2.09 12.91 -18.43
C GLY A 89 0.86 13.79 -18.12
N TYR A 90 -0.32 13.48 -18.64
CA TYR A 90 -1.58 14.19 -18.37
C TYR A 90 -2.28 13.71 -17.08
N TYR A 91 -1.58 13.77 -15.95
CA TYR A 91 -2.04 13.25 -14.66
C TYR A 91 -3.38 13.82 -14.18
N ASN A 92 -3.53 15.14 -14.23
CA ASN A 92 -4.76 15.79 -13.76
C ASN A 92 -5.99 15.33 -14.55
N THR A 93 -5.84 15.16 -15.87
CA THR A 93 -6.90 14.68 -16.75
C THR A 93 -7.18 13.20 -16.49
N ALA A 94 -6.12 12.39 -16.33
CA ALA A 94 -6.22 10.98 -16.01
C ALA A 94 -7.00 10.75 -14.69
N VAL A 95 -6.67 11.50 -13.64
CA VAL A 95 -7.35 11.44 -12.33
C VAL A 95 -8.82 11.85 -12.45
N LYS A 96 -9.12 12.92 -13.19
CA LYS A 96 -10.50 13.37 -13.40
C LYS A 96 -11.33 12.30 -14.13
N LEU A 97 -10.80 11.71 -15.20
CA LEU A 97 -11.48 10.64 -15.93
C LEU A 97 -11.70 9.41 -15.04
N ALA A 98 -10.69 8.99 -14.28
CA ALA A 98 -10.80 7.84 -13.38
C ALA A 98 -11.91 8.04 -12.33
N ARG A 99 -12.02 9.24 -11.75
CA ARG A 99 -13.08 9.61 -10.80
C ARG A 99 -14.46 9.63 -11.43
N GLN A 100 -14.59 10.28 -12.59
CA GLN A 100 -15.87 10.40 -13.29
C GLN A 100 -16.41 9.05 -13.75
N SER A 101 -15.52 8.15 -14.17
CA SER A 101 -15.89 6.80 -14.59
C SER A 101 -15.97 5.80 -13.43
N GLY A 102 -15.60 6.20 -12.20
CA GLY A 102 -15.61 5.32 -11.03
C GLY A 102 -14.63 4.15 -11.14
N ILE A 103 -13.50 4.35 -11.81
CA ILE A 103 -12.51 3.31 -12.11
C ILE A 103 -11.16 3.53 -11.43
N GLU A 104 -11.08 4.39 -10.40
CA GLU A 104 -9.84 4.69 -9.65
C GLU A 104 -9.14 3.41 -9.17
N ASP A 105 -9.90 2.41 -8.74
CA ASP A 105 -9.41 1.10 -8.28
C ASP A 105 -8.88 0.18 -9.40
N LEU A 106 -9.24 0.49 -10.65
CA LEU A 106 -8.87 -0.28 -11.82
C LEU A 106 -7.65 0.29 -12.54
N VAL A 107 -7.15 1.44 -12.10
CA VAL A 107 -6.02 2.16 -12.71
C VAL A 107 -4.90 2.36 -11.70
N ASN A 108 -3.64 2.27 -12.15
CA ASN A 108 -2.48 2.35 -11.25
C ASN A 108 -1.92 3.78 -11.16
N ILE A 109 -2.76 4.78 -10.87
CA ILE A 109 -2.36 6.21 -10.88
C ILE A 109 -1.14 6.48 -9.97
N GLU A 110 -1.14 5.91 -8.76
CA GLU A 110 -0.08 6.10 -7.77
C GLU A 110 1.29 5.62 -8.26
N VAL A 111 1.31 4.55 -9.07
CA VAL A 111 2.56 4.02 -9.65
C VAL A 111 3.16 5.01 -10.63
N PHE A 112 2.33 5.64 -11.46
CA PHE A 112 2.79 6.65 -12.42
C PHE A 112 3.24 7.93 -11.73
N ASP A 113 2.60 8.34 -10.63
CA ASP A 113 3.01 9.52 -9.87
C ASP A 113 4.32 9.28 -9.12
N CYS A 114 4.54 8.04 -8.67
CA CYS A 114 5.81 7.65 -8.08
C CYS A 114 6.97 7.66 -9.07
N LYS A 115 6.76 7.10 -10.27
CA LYS A 115 7.72 7.16 -11.39
C LYS A 115 8.08 8.62 -11.72
N ARG A 116 7.11 9.53 -11.70
CA ARG A 116 7.35 10.98 -11.90
C ARG A 116 8.14 11.61 -10.77
N SER A 117 7.81 11.27 -9.53
CA SER A 117 8.44 11.85 -8.32
C SER A 117 9.83 11.29 -8.03
N GLY A 118 10.31 10.28 -8.78
CA GLY A 118 11.57 9.58 -8.51
C GLY A 118 11.57 8.81 -7.18
N ARG A 119 10.41 8.59 -6.58
CA ARG A 119 10.28 7.77 -5.38
C ARG A 119 10.29 6.30 -5.81
N VAL A 120 11.01 5.46 -5.09
CA VAL A 120 10.96 4.01 -5.28
C VAL A 120 9.99 3.46 -4.25
N ILE A 121 8.76 3.11 -4.66
CA ILE A 121 7.91 2.30 -3.80
C ILE A 121 8.42 0.86 -3.89
N GLY A 122 8.62 0.19 -2.77
CA GLY A 122 8.89 -1.26 -2.73
C GLY A 122 7.83 -2.10 -3.47
N LYS A 123 6.65 -1.51 -3.78
CA LYS A 123 5.55 -2.11 -4.53
C LYS A 123 5.73 -2.12 -6.06
N THR A 124 6.77 -1.48 -6.62
CA THR A 124 6.90 -1.31 -8.09
C THR A 124 7.03 -2.65 -8.84
N ARG A 125 7.61 -3.67 -8.20
CA ARG A 125 7.84 -5.00 -8.82
C ARG A 125 6.55 -5.76 -9.16
N ASP A 126 5.44 -5.54 -8.44
CA ASP A 126 4.19 -6.27 -8.70
C ASP A 126 3.32 -5.61 -9.77
N TYR A 127 3.44 -4.28 -9.97
CA TYR A 127 2.62 -3.55 -10.94
C TYR A 127 3.13 -3.67 -12.38
N ASP A 128 4.42 -3.94 -12.60
CA ASP A 128 4.97 -4.13 -13.94
C ASP A 128 4.45 -5.43 -14.61
N LEU A 129 4.01 -6.44 -13.83
CA LEU A 129 3.32 -7.64 -14.33
C LEU A 129 1.85 -7.40 -14.68
N LEU A 130 1.19 -6.44 -14.04
CA LEU A 130 -0.22 -6.11 -14.29
C LEU A 130 -0.43 -5.21 -15.52
N GLY A 131 0.60 -4.49 -15.97
CA GLY A 131 0.59 -3.76 -17.24
C GLY A 131 0.60 -4.68 -18.48
N LEU A 132 0.90 -5.97 -18.30
CA LEU A 132 0.95 -6.99 -19.35
C LEU A 132 -0.36 -7.78 -19.52
N VAL A 133 -1.38 -7.54 -18.69
CA VAL A 133 -2.70 -8.22 -18.77
C VAL A 133 -3.83 -7.24 -19.09
N SER A 134 -3.54 -6.23 -19.93
CA SER A 134 -4.59 -5.34 -20.48
C SER A 134 -5.23 -5.92 -21.74
#